data_AF-A0A2G9TI38-F1
#
_entry.id   AF-A0A2G9TI38-F1
#
_cell.length_a   1.000
_cell.length_b   1.000
_cell.length_c   1.000
_cell.angle_alpha   90.00
_cell.angle_beta   90.00
_cell.angle_gamma   90.00
#
_symmetry.space_group_name_H-M   'P 1'
#
loop_
_entity.id
_entity.type
_entity.pdbx_description
1 polymer ?
#
loop_
_entity_poly.entity_id
_entity_poly.type
_entity_poly.pdbx_seq_one_letter_code
_entity_poly.pdbx_strand_id
1 'polypeptide(L)'
;SGEATQSTSTMPKSADPSDMQLENFKKGQPKPKVLTTSNGAPIANKTNALTAGPRGPMLMQDVVYMDEMAHFDRERIPERVVHAKGG
;
A
#
# COMPACT_ATOMS: atom_id res chain seq x y z
N SER A 1 -18.07 41.99 26.31
CA SER A 1 -18.67 41.27 25.17
C SER A 1 -17.66 41.36 24.03
N GLY A 2 -16.75 40.42 23.89
CA GLY A 2 -16.96 39.06 23.43
C GLY A 2 -16.06 38.90 22.20
N GLU A 3 -14.90 38.27 22.38
CA GLU A 3 -13.89 38.06 21.35
C GLU A 3 -14.46 37.21 20.21
N ALA A 4 -14.39 37.74 18.98
CA ALA A 4 -14.74 36.98 17.78
C ALA A 4 -13.60 36.01 17.46
N THR A 5 -13.75 34.77 17.91
CA THR A 5 -12.93 33.63 17.50
C THR A 5 -13.10 33.41 15.99
N GLN A 6 -12.02 33.62 15.23
CA GLN A 6 -11.97 33.31 13.79
C GLN A 6 -12.15 31.80 13.60
N SER A 7 -13.21 31.41 12.91
CA SER A 7 -13.45 30.05 12.46
C SER A 7 -12.43 29.66 11.39
N THR A 8 -11.59 28.68 11.68
CA THR A 8 -10.72 28.05 10.69
C THR A 8 -11.61 27.32 9.67
N SER A 9 -11.84 27.92 8.51
CA SER A 9 -12.56 27.31 7.41
C SER A 9 -11.69 26.25 6.75
N THR A 10 -12.11 24.99 6.87
CA THR A 10 -11.57 23.87 6.08
C THR A 10 -11.81 24.15 4.60
N MET A 11 -10.75 24.42 3.85
CA MET A 11 -10.79 24.60 2.39
C MET A 11 -11.28 23.31 1.70
N PRO A 12 -12.12 23.39 0.65
CA PRO A 12 -12.49 22.24 -0.15
C PRO A 12 -11.26 21.69 -0.90
N LYS A 13 -11.02 20.38 -0.77
CA LYS A 13 -9.82 19.63 -1.20
C LYS A 13 -9.63 19.50 -2.73
N SER A 14 -9.97 20.51 -3.53
CA SER A 14 -10.07 20.31 -4.98
C SER A 14 -9.75 21.53 -5.87
N ALA A 15 -8.90 22.47 -5.44
CA ALA A 15 -8.53 23.61 -6.27
C ALA A 15 -7.11 23.52 -6.86
N ASP A 16 -6.18 22.81 -6.21
CA ASP A 16 -4.78 22.78 -6.63
C ASP A 16 -4.51 21.74 -7.75
N PRO A 17 -3.81 22.11 -8.84
CA PRO A 17 -3.49 21.19 -9.94
C PRO A 17 -2.73 19.93 -9.50
N SER A 18 -1.91 20.01 -8.44
CA SER A 18 -1.16 18.88 -7.88
C SER A 18 -2.06 17.82 -7.27
N ASP A 19 -3.06 18.26 -6.51
CA ASP A 19 -4.03 17.36 -5.85
C ASP A 19 -4.87 16.63 -6.91
N MET A 20 -5.25 17.33 -7.97
CA MET A 20 -5.94 16.74 -9.12
C MET A 20 -5.10 15.66 -9.81
N GLN A 21 -3.79 15.88 -10.00
CA GLN A 21 -2.91 14.88 -10.61
C GLN A 21 -2.85 13.59 -9.78
N LEU A 22 -2.74 13.71 -8.44
CA LEU A 22 -2.69 12.57 -7.53
C LEU A 22 -4.02 11.79 -7.53
N GLU A 23 -5.15 12.48 -7.51
CA GLU A 23 -6.49 11.88 -7.61
C GLU A 23 -6.68 11.16 -8.96
N ASN A 24 -6.20 11.75 -10.06
CA ASN A 24 -6.28 11.13 -11.38
C ASN A 24 -5.44 9.85 -11.46
N PHE A 25 -4.21 9.86 -10.92
CA PHE A 25 -3.37 8.67 -10.84
C PHE A 25 -4.06 7.56 -10.04
N LYS A 26 -4.60 7.88 -8.87
CA LYS A 26 -5.32 6.92 -8.00
C LYS A 26 -6.56 6.33 -8.69
N LYS A 27 -7.30 7.13 -9.46
CA LYS A 27 -8.47 6.67 -10.23
C LYS A 27 -8.09 5.77 -11.41
N GLY A 28 -6.92 5.98 -12.01
CA GLY A 28 -6.41 5.18 -13.12
C GLY A 28 -5.86 3.81 -12.73
N GLN A 29 -5.62 3.56 -11.44
CA GLN A 29 -5.11 2.26 -10.97
C GLN A 29 -6.20 1.16 -11.07
N PRO A 30 -5.87 -0.03 -11.62
CA PRO A 30 -6.82 -1.13 -11.66
C PRO A 30 -7.16 -1.59 -10.25
N LYS A 31 -8.45 -1.85 -10.00
CA LYS A 31 -8.96 -2.39 -8.73
C LYS A 31 -9.44 -3.82 -8.95
N PRO A 32 -8.56 -4.81 -8.84
CA PRO A 32 -8.95 -6.20 -9.05
C PRO A 32 -9.98 -6.63 -7.99
N LYS A 33 -10.96 -7.45 -8.40
CA LYS A 33 -12.02 -7.97 -7.52
C LYS A 33 -11.51 -9.06 -6.57
N VAL A 34 -10.40 -9.70 -6.94
CA VAL A 34 -9.75 -10.78 -6.19
C VAL A 34 -8.32 -10.37 -5.85
N LEU A 35 -7.76 -10.99 -4.82
CA LEU A 35 -6.34 -10.83 -4.52
C LEU A 35 -5.51 -11.43 -5.65
N THR A 36 -4.47 -10.72 -6.05
CA THR A 36 -3.55 -11.14 -7.11
C THR A 36 -2.11 -11.02 -6.65
N THR A 37 -1.23 -11.82 -7.21
CA THR A 37 0.23 -11.64 -7.14
C THR A 37 0.66 -10.38 -7.88
N SER A 38 1.93 -9.99 -7.74
CA SER A 38 2.51 -8.83 -8.43
C SER A 38 2.39 -8.87 -9.96
N ASN A 39 2.39 -10.07 -10.54
CA ASN A 39 2.17 -10.30 -11.98
C ASN A 39 0.69 -10.41 -12.40
N GLY A 40 -0.25 -10.24 -11.47
CA GLY A 40 -1.69 -10.23 -11.74
C GLY A 40 -2.38 -11.61 -11.73
N ALA A 41 -1.69 -12.69 -11.36
CA ALA A 41 -2.33 -14.01 -11.22
C ALA A 41 -3.20 -14.07 -9.94
N PRO A 42 -4.40 -14.68 -9.97
CA PRO A 42 -5.29 -14.73 -8.82
C PRO A 42 -4.75 -15.65 -7.71
N ILE A 43 -4.91 -15.22 -6.46
CA ILE A 43 -4.51 -15.97 -5.26
C ILE A 43 -5.74 -16.66 -4.66
N ALA A 44 -5.70 -17.99 -4.54
CA ALA A 44 -6.81 -18.77 -3.98
C ALA A 44 -6.79 -18.83 -2.43
N ASN A 45 -5.61 -18.98 -1.82
CA ASN A 45 -5.44 -19.02 -0.38
C ASN A 45 -4.25 -18.12 0.02
N LYS A 46 -4.49 -17.16 0.91
CA LYS A 46 -3.50 -16.17 1.37
C LYS A 46 -3.01 -16.42 2.80
N THR A 47 -3.66 -17.31 3.54
CA THR A 47 -3.37 -17.53 4.97
C THR A 47 -2.43 -18.72 5.22
N ASN A 48 -2.17 -19.54 4.20
CA ASN A 48 -1.34 -20.74 4.30
C ASN A 48 -0.25 -20.73 3.23
N ALA A 49 0.93 -21.25 3.59
CA ALA A 49 1.99 -21.56 2.64
C ALA A 49 1.85 -23.00 2.10
N LEU A 50 2.39 -23.25 0.92
CA LEU A 50 2.43 -24.57 0.30
C LEU A 50 3.54 -25.43 0.90
N THR A 51 3.16 -26.57 1.46
CA THR A 51 4.07 -27.51 2.13
C THR A 51 3.96 -28.93 1.56
N ALA A 52 4.99 -29.76 1.77
CA ALA A 52 4.98 -31.19 1.45
C ALA A 52 4.11 -31.99 2.45
N GLY A 53 2.81 -31.71 2.47
CA GLY A 53 1.85 -32.23 3.45
C GLY A 53 1.65 -31.32 4.66
N PRO A 54 0.64 -31.57 5.53
CA PRO A 54 0.20 -30.62 6.56
C PRO A 54 1.25 -30.20 7.59
N ARG A 55 2.29 -31.02 7.80
CA ARG A 55 3.44 -30.74 8.68
C ARG A 55 4.78 -30.99 7.98
N GLY A 56 4.78 -30.97 6.65
CA GLY A 56 5.99 -31.11 5.84
C GLY A 56 6.74 -29.79 5.68
N PRO A 57 7.96 -29.83 5.10
CA PRO A 57 8.70 -28.63 4.75
C PRO A 57 7.95 -27.77 3.71
N MET A 58 8.24 -26.47 3.70
CA MET A 58 7.72 -25.54 2.68
C MET A 58 8.32 -25.83 1.31
N LEU A 59 7.51 -25.69 0.27
CA LEU A 59 7.95 -25.91 -1.11
C LEU A 59 8.45 -24.61 -1.74
N MET A 60 9.63 -24.64 -2.36
CA MET A 60 10.22 -23.49 -3.07
C MET A 60 9.37 -23.00 -4.26
N GLN A 61 8.47 -23.83 -4.77
CA GLN A 61 7.55 -23.47 -5.85
C GLN A 61 6.37 -22.61 -5.40
N ASP A 62 6.26 -22.28 -4.11
CA ASP A 62 5.24 -21.36 -3.61
C ASP A 62 5.56 -19.91 -4.06
N VAL A 63 5.14 -19.58 -5.28
CA VAL A 63 5.38 -18.27 -5.88
C VAL A 63 4.67 -17.15 -5.11
N VAL A 64 3.49 -17.42 -4.52
CA VAL A 64 2.71 -16.42 -3.80
C VAL A 64 3.43 -16.00 -2.51
N TYR A 65 3.93 -16.98 -1.75
CA TYR A 65 4.68 -16.71 -0.53
C TYR A 65 5.99 -15.96 -0.83
N MET A 66 6.73 -16.40 -1.85
CA MET A 66 7.99 -15.78 -2.23
C MET A 66 7.83 -14.34 -2.69
N ASP A 67 6.79 -14.05 -3.48
CA ASP A 67 6.45 -12.70 -3.95
C ASP A 67 6.20 -11.75 -2.77
N GLU A 68 5.41 -12.19 -1.79
CA GLU A 68 5.08 -11.39 -0.60
C GLU A 68 6.29 -11.11 0.29
N MET A 69 7.09 -12.14 0.61
CA MET A 69 8.30 -11.96 1.42
C MET A 69 9.33 -11.09 0.72
N ALA A 70 9.53 -11.28 -0.59
CA ALA A 70 10.47 -10.48 -1.37
C ALA A 70 10.08 -8.99 -1.41
N HIS A 71 8.78 -8.70 -1.46
CA HIS A 71 8.26 -7.34 -1.35
C HIS A 71 8.47 -6.76 0.05
N PHE A 72 8.08 -7.50 1.09
CA PHE A 72 8.21 -7.08 2.49
C PHE A 72 9.66 -6.73 2.86
N ASP A 73 10.61 -7.60 2.51
CA ASP A 73 12.03 -7.42 2.81
C ASP A 73 12.60 -6.11 2.23
N ARG A 74 11.95 -5.54 1.20
CA ARG A 74 12.40 -4.36 0.46
C ARG A 74 11.51 -3.13 0.68
N GLU A 75 10.62 -3.16 1.67
CA GLU A 75 9.77 -2.00 1.96
C GLU A 75 10.55 -0.80 2.50
N ARG A 76 11.73 -1.05 3.10
CA ARG A 76 12.56 0.00 3.67
C ARG A 76 13.34 0.72 2.58
N ILE A 77 13.11 2.03 2.48
CA ILE A 77 13.87 2.97 1.66
C ILE A 77 14.70 3.85 2.61
N PRO A 78 15.94 4.25 2.23
CA PRO A 78 16.75 5.11 3.08
C PRO A 78 16.01 6.38 3.50
N GLU A 79 16.15 6.75 4.76
CA GLU A 79 15.62 8.00 5.29
C GLU A 79 16.37 9.22 4.75
N ARG A 80 15.74 10.40 4.81
CA ARG A 80 16.41 11.65 4.43
C ARG A 80 17.52 11.96 5.44
N VAL A 81 18.68 12.40 4.95
CA VAL A 81 19.88 12.75 5.77
C VAL A 81 19.57 13.79 6.86
N VAL A 82 18.59 14.67 6.62
CA VAL A 82 18.06 15.63 7.59
C VAL A 82 16.53 15.64 7.53
N HIS A 83 15.87 16.00 8.64
CA HIS A 83 14.40 16.01 8.78
C HIS A 83 13.73 14.65 8.48
N ALA A 84 14.32 13.55 8.95
CA ALA A 84 13.78 12.20 8.77
C ALA A 84 12.40 12.01 9.44
N LYS A 85 12.17 12.72 10.56
CA LYS A 85 10.87 12.76 11.24
C LYS A 85 10.10 14.01 10.79
N GLY A 86 8.96 13.81 10.13
CA GLY A 86 7.98 14.88 9.93
C GLY A 86 7.42 15.28 11.29
N GLY A 87 7.71 16.52 11.71
CA GLY A 87 7.13 17.14 12.90
C GLY A 87 5.70 17.60 12.65
#